data_AF-A0A151EEK4-F1
#
_entry.id   AF-A0A151EEK4-F1
#
_cell.length_a   1.000
_cell.length_b   1.000
_cell.length_c   1.000
_cell.angle_alpha   90.00
_cell.angle_beta   90.00
_cell.angle_gamma   90.00
#
_symmetry.space_group_name_H-M   'P 1'
#
loop_
_entity.id
_entity.type
_entity.pdbx_description
1 polymer ?
#
loop_
_entity_poly.entity_id
_entity_poly.type
_entity_poly.pdbx_seq_one_letter_code
_entity_poly.pdbx_strand_id
1 'polypeptide(L)'
;MDFEITLKKHTPLTSVDDLEEAAEIFLTHIGYFGPRIRGTDVRKSIAFRLFVDCFLRRSDKTWFIKELAHELKTTQPTVCKYVNQLKAMTLIEESYIEEDDGSQKRGYRLRYSSLADAWHFVEENVNVSMGNYRKSVDHIQKLAEKERK
;
A
#
# COMPACT_ATOMS: atom_id res chain seq x y z
N MET A 1 4.81 11.20 -4.28
CA MET A 1 3.66 10.82 -3.45
C MET A 1 4.27 10.40 -2.14
N ASP A 2 3.90 11.07 -1.07
CA ASP A 2 4.51 10.86 0.24
C ASP A 2 3.90 9.62 0.89
N PHE A 3 4.63 9.04 1.84
CA PHE A 3 4.13 7.90 2.60
C PHE A 3 2.90 8.30 3.41
N GLU A 4 1.78 7.60 3.20
CA GLU A 4 0.53 7.80 3.92
C GLU A 4 -0.11 6.45 4.22
N ILE A 5 -0.48 6.24 5.49
CA ILE A 5 -1.19 5.06 5.95
C ILE A 5 -2.16 5.43 7.07
N THR A 6 -3.28 4.71 7.16
CA THR A 6 -4.18 4.81 8.31
C THR A 6 -3.82 3.77 9.35
N LEU A 7 -3.68 4.18 10.61
CA LEU A 7 -3.52 3.26 11.74
C LEU A 7 -4.84 3.19 12.53
N LYS A 8 -5.45 2.00 12.56
CA LYS A 8 -6.65 1.73 13.36
C LYS A 8 -6.34 0.65 14.39
N LYS A 9 -6.75 0.89 15.64
CA LYS A 9 -6.79 -0.17 16.66
C LYS A 9 -7.77 -1.24 16.21
N HIS A 10 -7.32 -2.50 16.15
CA HIS A 10 -8.13 -3.64 15.75
C HIS A 10 -7.62 -4.91 16.44
N THR A 11 -8.46 -5.94 16.48
CA THR A 11 -8.05 -7.30 16.87
C THR A 11 -7.33 -7.95 15.69
N PRO A 12 -6.22 -8.67 15.90
CA PRO A 12 -5.54 -9.40 14.83
C PRO A 12 -6.50 -10.32 14.06
N LEU A 13 -6.32 -10.42 12.74
CA LEU A 13 -7.19 -11.19 11.84
C LEU A 13 -6.87 -12.69 11.84
N THR A 14 -6.21 -13.20 12.89
CA THR A 14 -5.73 -14.60 12.96
C THR A 14 -6.85 -15.64 13.03
N SER A 15 -8.09 -15.22 13.29
CA SER A 15 -9.28 -16.08 13.28
C SER A 15 -10.04 -16.06 11.96
N VAL A 16 -9.57 -15.33 10.93
CA VAL A 16 -10.21 -15.23 9.62
C VAL A 16 -9.52 -16.19 8.66
N ASP A 17 -10.23 -17.24 8.24
CA ASP A 17 -9.69 -18.29 7.37
C ASP A 17 -9.82 -17.97 5.87
N ASP A 18 -10.68 -17.02 5.49
CA ASP A 18 -10.84 -16.58 4.10
C ASP A 18 -9.81 -15.49 3.75
N LEU A 19 -8.95 -15.79 2.77
CA LEU A 19 -7.90 -14.87 2.30
C LEU A 19 -8.49 -13.53 1.84
N GLU A 20 -9.59 -13.57 1.10
CA GLU A 20 -10.20 -12.36 0.54
C GLU A 20 -10.82 -11.49 1.63
N GLU A 21 -11.49 -12.10 2.61
CA GLU A 21 -12.00 -11.42 3.80
C GLU A 21 -10.88 -10.79 4.61
N ALA A 22 -9.81 -11.54 4.91
CA ALA A 22 -8.67 -11.03 5.65
C ALA A 22 -8.01 -9.85 4.91
N ALA A 23 -7.82 -9.96 3.59
CA ALA A 23 -7.28 -8.90 2.76
C ALA A 23 -8.20 -7.68 2.70
N GLU A 24 -9.52 -7.88 2.61
CA GLU A 24 -10.51 -6.79 2.57
C GLU A 24 -10.46 -5.95 3.85
N ILE A 25 -10.47 -6.63 5.00
CA ILE A 25 -10.40 -5.98 6.31
C ILE A 25 -9.06 -5.27 6.47
N PHE A 26 -7.94 -5.94 6.15
CA PHE A 26 -6.60 -5.39 6.26
C PHE A 26 -6.42 -4.14 5.40
N LEU A 27 -6.74 -4.21 4.09
CA LEU A 27 -6.61 -3.09 3.15
C LEU A 27 -7.51 -1.90 3.55
N THR A 28 -8.67 -2.18 4.15
CA THR A 28 -9.56 -1.16 4.72
C THR A 28 -8.99 -0.50 5.97
N HIS A 29 -8.30 -1.25 6.83
CA HIS A 29 -7.66 -0.72 8.03
C HIS A 29 -6.50 0.21 7.68
N ILE A 30 -5.65 -0.17 6.73
CA ILE A 30 -4.49 0.62 6.32
C ILE A 30 -4.85 1.82 5.43
N GLY A 31 -6.11 1.92 4.99
CA GLY A 31 -6.64 3.07 4.26
C GLY A 31 -6.47 3.01 2.74
N TYR A 32 -6.20 1.84 2.17
CA TYR A 32 -5.89 1.68 0.73
C TYR A 32 -7.03 2.13 -0.20
N PHE A 33 -8.27 1.83 0.16
CA PHE A 33 -9.43 2.08 -0.71
C PHE A 33 -9.86 3.56 -0.80
N GLY A 34 -9.37 4.42 0.09
CA GLY A 34 -9.81 5.81 0.21
C GLY A 34 -11.31 5.94 0.56
N PRO A 35 -11.84 7.17 0.67
CA PRO A 35 -13.21 7.42 1.15
C PRO A 35 -14.31 7.02 0.16
N ARG A 36 -13.99 6.87 -1.13
CA ARG A 36 -14.98 6.69 -2.21
C ARG A 36 -15.47 5.25 -2.42
N ILE A 37 -14.82 4.27 -1.82
CA ILE A 37 -15.17 2.84 -1.97
C ILE A 37 -16.20 2.39 -0.91
N ARG A 38 -16.61 3.29 0.00
CA ARG A 38 -17.68 3.03 0.97
C ARG A 38 -19.00 2.73 0.26
N GLY A 39 -19.53 1.51 0.40
CA GLY A 39 -20.83 1.09 -0.11
C GLY A 39 -20.82 0.35 -1.46
N THR A 40 -19.68 0.21 -2.13
CA THR A 40 -19.51 -0.72 -3.25
C THR A 40 -18.97 -2.07 -2.76
N ASP A 41 -19.29 -3.16 -3.45
CA ASP A 41 -18.69 -4.49 -3.22
C ASP A 41 -17.16 -4.38 -3.39
N VAL A 42 -16.45 -4.29 -2.26
CA VAL A 42 -15.01 -4.00 -2.22
C VAL A 42 -14.24 -5.05 -3.00
N ARG A 43 -14.65 -6.32 -2.90
CA ARG A 43 -13.99 -7.45 -3.57
C ARG A 43 -14.04 -7.36 -5.09
N LYS A 44 -15.08 -6.72 -5.64
CA LYS A 44 -15.19 -6.48 -7.10
C LYS A 44 -14.45 -5.23 -7.56
N SER A 45 -13.96 -4.39 -6.65
CA SER A 45 -13.27 -3.15 -7.00
C SER A 45 -11.93 -3.43 -7.71
N ILE A 46 -11.56 -2.52 -8.61
CA ILE A 46 -10.25 -2.57 -9.30
C ILE A 46 -9.10 -2.55 -8.29
N ALA A 47 -9.23 -1.79 -7.20
CA ALA A 47 -8.22 -1.70 -6.15
C ALA A 47 -7.99 -3.05 -5.47
N PHE A 48 -9.07 -3.69 -5.01
CA PHE A 48 -8.98 -4.97 -4.31
C PHE A 48 -8.37 -6.05 -5.21
N ARG A 49 -8.90 -6.18 -6.43
CA ARG A 49 -8.41 -7.16 -7.41
C ARG A 49 -6.96 -6.90 -7.80
N LEU A 50 -6.56 -5.64 -7.98
CA LEU A 50 -5.16 -5.28 -8.23
C LEU A 50 -4.24 -5.81 -7.13
N PHE A 51 -4.61 -5.62 -5.87
CA PHE A 51 -3.77 -6.10 -4.78
C PHE A 51 -3.82 -7.62 -4.65
N VAL A 52 -5.01 -8.21 -4.54
CA VAL A 52 -5.17 -9.62 -4.22
C VAL A 52 -4.82 -10.52 -5.42
N ASP A 53 -5.39 -10.26 -6.59
CA ASP A 53 -5.22 -11.13 -7.76
C ASP A 53 -3.85 -10.93 -8.41
N CYS A 54 -3.35 -9.70 -8.48
CA CYS A 54 -2.09 -9.41 -9.15
C CYS A 54 -0.88 -9.46 -8.21
N PHE A 55 -0.89 -8.74 -7.09
CA PHE A 55 0.31 -8.63 -6.25
C PHE A 55 0.43 -9.69 -5.15
N LEU A 56 -0.67 -10.13 -4.57
CA LEU A 56 -0.64 -11.10 -3.46
C LEU A 56 -0.60 -12.54 -3.95
N ARG A 57 -1.54 -12.94 -4.84
CA ARG A 57 -1.61 -14.30 -5.39
C ARG A 57 -0.47 -14.62 -6.37
N ARG A 58 0.18 -13.59 -6.93
CA ARG A 58 1.32 -13.72 -7.87
C ARG A 58 2.48 -12.82 -7.43
N SER A 59 2.92 -13.01 -6.20
CA SER A 59 3.92 -12.16 -5.55
C SER A 59 5.30 -12.23 -6.19
N ASP A 60 5.62 -13.33 -6.87
CA ASP A 60 6.83 -13.56 -7.65
C ASP A 60 6.85 -12.79 -8.98
N LYS A 61 5.69 -12.35 -9.46
CA LYS A 61 5.56 -11.73 -10.77
C LYS A 61 5.81 -10.22 -10.76
N THR A 62 6.59 -9.77 -11.73
CA THR A 62 6.65 -8.36 -12.15
C THR A 62 5.56 -8.05 -13.16
N TRP A 63 4.78 -7.02 -12.89
CA TRP A 63 3.64 -6.59 -13.68
C TRP A 63 3.89 -5.26 -14.40
N PHE A 64 3.50 -5.18 -15.67
CA PHE A 64 3.49 -3.92 -16.40
C PHE A 64 2.13 -3.22 -16.30
N ILE A 65 2.09 -1.89 -16.32
CA ILE A 65 0.84 -1.11 -16.25
C ILE A 65 -0.16 -1.52 -17.33
N LYS A 66 0.31 -1.74 -18.56
CA LYS A 66 -0.54 -2.17 -19.69
C LYS A 66 -1.15 -3.54 -19.45
N GLU A 67 -0.38 -4.46 -18.87
CA GLU A 67 -0.81 -5.82 -18.54
C GLU A 67 -1.85 -5.80 -17.41
N LEU A 68 -1.57 -5.07 -16.33
CA LEU A 68 -2.53 -4.88 -15.23
C LEU A 68 -3.85 -4.28 -15.71
N ALA A 69 -3.79 -3.31 -16.63
CA ALA A 69 -5.00 -2.70 -17.20
C ALA A 69 -5.83 -3.72 -17.99
N HIS A 70 -5.16 -4.65 -18.70
CA HIS A 70 -5.81 -5.74 -19.42
C HIS A 70 -6.47 -6.74 -18.47
N GLU A 71 -5.74 -7.26 -17.48
CA GLU A 71 -6.23 -8.23 -16.49
C GLU A 71 -7.41 -7.70 -15.68
N LEU A 72 -7.32 -6.44 -15.26
CA LEU A 72 -8.35 -5.80 -14.44
C LEU A 72 -9.51 -5.26 -15.27
N LYS A 73 -9.43 -5.31 -16.61
CA LYS A 73 -10.41 -4.77 -17.56
C LYS A 73 -10.70 -3.30 -17.26
N THR A 74 -9.65 -2.51 -17.14
CA THR A 74 -9.70 -1.08 -16.79
C THR A 74 -8.71 -0.27 -17.61
N THR A 75 -8.60 1.03 -17.34
CA THR A 75 -7.67 1.92 -18.05
C THR A 75 -6.31 1.98 -17.37
N GLN A 76 -5.24 2.22 -18.14
CA GLN A 76 -3.90 2.43 -17.57
C GLN A 76 -3.85 3.57 -16.54
N PRO A 77 -4.51 4.74 -16.75
CA PRO A 77 -4.60 5.77 -15.71
C PRO A 77 -5.22 5.28 -14.40
N THR A 78 -6.28 4.46 -14.47
CA THR A 78 -6.91 3.87 -13.28
C THR A 78 -5.94 2.97 -12.53
N VAL A 79 -5.20 2.10 -13.22
CA VAL A 79 -4.17 1.25 -12.62
C VAL A 79 -3.05 2.09 -11.99
N CYS A 80 -2.52 3.07 -12.73
CA CYS A 80 -1.44 3.95 -12.26
C CYS A 80 -1.78 4.61 -10.93
N LYS A 81 -3.03 5.06 -10.75
CA LYS A 81 -3.49 5.65 -9.49
C LYS A 81 -3.30 4.68 -8.32
N TYR A 82 -3.78 3.44 -8.44
CA TYR A 82 -3.73 2.46 -7.37
C TYR A 82 -2.33 1.88 -7.15
N VAL A 83 -1.54 1.71 -8.22
CA VAL A 83 -0.13 1.33 -8.14
C VAL A 83 0.66 2.39 -7.38
N ASN A 84 0.44 3.68 -7.69
CA ASN A 84 1.14 4.74 -6.97
C ASN A 84 0.75 4.80 -5.49
N GLN A 85 -0.50 4.49 -5.13
CA GLN A 85 -0.90 4.38 -3.72
C GLN A 85 -0.19 3.21 -3.01
N LEU A 86 -0.16 2.02 -3.60
CA LEU A 86 0.58 0.88 -3.03
C LEU A 86 2.08 1.16 -2.92
N LYS A 87 2.66 1.86 -3.90
CA LYS A 87 4.07 2.27 -3.89
C LYS A 87 4.34 3.28 -2.79
N ALA A 88 3.44 4.26 -2.59
CA ALA A 88 3.54 5.23 -1.52
C ALA A 88 3.45 4.57 -0.13
N MET A 89 2.65 3.51 0.01
CA MET A 89 2.58 2.66 1.21
C MET A 89 3.77 1.70 1.35
N THR A 90 4.77 1.77 0.46
CA THR A 90 5.96 0.91 0.43
C THR A 90 5.73 -0.60 0.25
N LEU A 91 4.49 -1.02 -0.03
CA LEU A 91 4.11 -2.42 -0.23
C LEU A 91 4.65 -3.02 -1.54
N ILE A 92 4.78 -2.21 -2.58
CA ILE A 92 5.32 -2.61 -3.89
C ILE A 92 6.56 -1.82 -4.23
N GLU A 93 7.35 -2.37 -5.16
CA GLU A 93 8.56 -1.74 -5.69
C GLU A 93 8.55 -1.71 -7.22
N GLU A 94 9.37 -0.81 -7.77
CA GLU A 94 9.66 -0.78 -9.21
C GLU A 94 10.72 -1.84 -9.52
N SER A 95 10.50 -2.59 -10.59
CA SER A 95 11.46 -3.55 -11.14
C SER A 95 11.67 -3.23 -12.61
N TYR A 96 12.92 -3.22 -13.05
CA TYR A 96 13.28 -2.95 -14.44
C TYR A 96 13.63 -4.28 -15.10
N ILE A 97 12.92 -4.63 -16.16
CA ILE A 97 13.19 -5.80 -16.98
C ILE A 97 13.88 -5.31 -18.24
N GLU A 98 15.07 -5.87 -18.51
CA GLU A 98 15.83 -5.61 -19.73
C GLU A 98 15.21 -6.41 -20.88
N GLU A 99 15.01 -5.74 -22.01
CA GLU A 99 14.53 -6.35 -23.24
C GLU A 99 15.70 -6.69 -24.17
N ASP A 100 15.45 -7.53 -25.18
CA ASP A 100 16.45 -8.00 -26.14
C ASP A 100 17.12 -6.84 -26.94
N ASP A 101 16.46 -5.68 -27.02
CA ASP A 101 16.97 -4.47 -27.66
C ASP A 101 17.81 -3.58 -26.72
N GLY A 102 18.05 -4.02 -25.49
CA GLY A 102 18.76 -3.28 -24.45
C GLY A 102 17.92 -2.18 -23.77
N SER A 103 16.65 -2.03 -24.14
CA SER A 103 15.75 -1.11 -23.44
C SER A 103 15.28 -1.71 -22.12
N GLN A 104 15.03 -0.86 -21.13
CA GLN A 104 14.48 -1.28 -19.84
C GLN A 104 13.01 -0.92 -19.73
N LYS A 105 12.16 -1.93 -19.52
CA LYS A 105 10.76 -1.69 -19.17
C LYS A 105 10.56 -1.71 -17.67
N ARG A 106 9.94 -0.63 -17.17
CA ARG A 106 9.52 -0.51 -15.78
C ARG A 106 8.25 -1.31 -15.52
N GLY A 107 8.36 -2.32 -14.66
CA GLY A 107 7.27 -3.04 -14.05
C GLY A 107 7.20 -2.80 -12.53
N TYR A 108 6.23 -3.44 -11.91
CA TYR A 108 5.95 -3.35 -10.47
C TYR A 108 5.73 -4.73 -9.91
N ARG A 109 6.21 -4.99 -8.70
CA ARG A 109 5.99 -6.25 -8.00
C ARG A 109 5.79 -6.03 -6.51
N LEU A 110 5.25 -7.02 -5.82
CA LEU A 110 5.24 -7.02 -4.37
C LEU A 110 6.68 -6.98 -3.85
N ARG A 111 6.96 -6.10 -2.90
CA ARG A 111 8.32 -5.95 -2.36
C ARG A 111 8.77 -7.29 -1.76
N TYR A 112 9.97 -7.75 -2.11
CA TYR A 112 10.50 -9.08 -1.74
C TYR A 112 9.63 -10.28 -2.10
N SER A 113 8.63 -10.11 -2.97
CA SER A 113 7.67 -11.17 -3.31
C SER A 113 6.95 -11.77 -2.08
N SER A 114 6.85 -11.01 -0.99
CA SER A 114 6.29 -11.46 0.29
C SER A 114 5.60 -10.29 1.00
N LEU A 115 4.33 -10.48 1.37
CA LEU A 115 3.58 -9.42 2.05
C LEU A 115 4.16 -9.14 3.45
N ALA A 116 4.65 -10.17 4.14
CA ALA A 116 5.27 -10.01 5.46
C ALA A 116 6.55 -9.16 5.38
N ASP A 117 7.41 -9.44 4.40
CA ASP A 117 8.66 -8.68 4.22
C ASP A 117 8.38 -7.27 3.70
N ALA A 118 7.40 -7.11 2.81
CA ALA A 118 6.93 -5.78 2.39
C ALA A 118 6.39 -4.97 3.58
N TRP A 119 5.66 -5.62 4.50
CA TRP A 119 5.07 -4.98 5.67
C TRP A 119 6.13 -4.46 6.66
N HIS A 120 7.28 -5.12 6.79
CA HIS A 120 8.38 -4.65 7.63
C HIS A 120 8.80 -3.20 7.28
N PHE A 121 8.80 -2.85 6.00
CA PHE A 121 9.11 -1.48 5.55
C PHE A 121 8.03 -0.48 5.92
N VAL A 122 6.77 -0.91 5.93
CA VAL A 122 5.65 -0.07 6.39
C VAL A 122 5.85 0.23 7.88
N GLU A 123 6.18 -0.79 8.68
CA GLU A 123 6.42 -0.65 10.12
C GLU A 123 7.60 0.28 10.42
N GLU A 124 8.71 0.15 9.69
CA GLU A 124 9.85 1.06 9.80
C GLU A 124 9.46 2.52 9.53
N ASN A 125 8.72 2.77 8.44
CA ASN A 125 8.25 4.12 8.09
C ASN A 125 7.30 4.69 9.15
N VAL A 126 6.40 3.87 9.69
CA VAL A 126 5.51 4.25 10.80
C VAL A 126 6.32 4.59 12.05
N ASN A 127 7.30 3.76 12.42
CA ASN A 127 8.13 3.98 13.60
C ASN A 127 8.93 5.28 13.51
N VAL A 128 9.55 5.56 12.37
CA VAL A 128 10.26 6.82 12.11
C VAL A 128 9.31 8.00 12.20
N SER A 129 8.14 7.92 11.57
CA SER A 129 7.12 8.97 11.58
C SER A 129 6.61 9.26 13.00
N MET A 130 6.30 8.22 13.78
CA MET A 130 5.87 8.35 15.17
C MET A 130 6.96 8.92 16.08
N GLY A 131 8.22 8.55 15.86
CA GLY A 131 9.37 9.14 16.54
C GLY A 131 9.50 10.64 16.25
N ASN A 132 9.25 11.06 15.01
CA ASN A 132 9.26 12.47 14.64
C ASN A 132 8.07 13.23 15.26
N TYR A 133 6.87 12.65 15.23
CA TYR A 133 5.70 13.25 15.91
C TYR A 133 5.93 13.43 17.41
N ARG A 134 6.58 12.46 18.08
CA ARG A 134 6.93 12.60 19.49
C ARG A 134 7.80 13.85 19.73
N LYS A 135 8.87 14.01 18.94
CA LYS A 135 9.76 15.18 19.04
C LYS A 135 9.01 16.49 18.79
N SER A 136 8.09 16.51 17.82
CA SER A 136 7.24 17.68 17.53
C SER A 136 6.31 18.00 18.69
N VAL A 137 5.63 17.01 19.28
CA VAL A 137 4.76 17.19 20.45
C VAL A 137 5.54 17.73 21.64
N ASP A 138 6.71 17.16 21.93
CA ASP A 138 7.58 17.62 23.02
C ASP A 138 8.04 19.07 22.80
N HIS A 139 8.32 19.45 21.55
CA HIS A 139 8.67 20.82 21.20
C HIS A 139 7.50 21.79 21.38
N ILE A 140 6.30 21.42 20.90
CA ILE A 140 5.07 22.21 21.05
C ILE A 140 4.76 22.44 22.53
N GLN A 141 4.86 21.39 23.36
CA GLN A 141 4.65 21.49 24.80
C GLN A 141 5.61 22.50 25.45
N LYS A 142 6.90 22.45 25.10
CA LYS A 142 7.90 23.40 25.59
C LYS A 142 7.59 24.85 25.19
N LEU A 143 7.06 25.08 23.99
CA LEU A 143 6.65 26.42 23.57
C LEU A 143 5.44 26.91 24.38
N ALA A 144 4.42 26.08 24.55
CA ALA A 144 3.23 26.41 25.33
C ALA A 144 3.55 26.72 26.81
N GLU A 145 4.52 26.02 27.41
CA GLU A 145 5.00 26.30 28.77
C GLU A 145 5.74 27.63 28.89
N LYS A 146 6.44 28.07 27.85
CA LYS A 146 7.12 29.36 27.82
C LYS A 146 6.15 30.52 27.74
N GLU A 147 5.05 30.38 27.01
CA GLU A 147 4.02 31.43 26.88
C GLU A 147 3.20 31.64 28.16
N ARG A 148 3.17 30.66 29.07
CA ARG A 148 2.47 30.76 30.36
C ARG A 148 3.28 31.46 31.46
N LYS A 149 4.56 31.75 31.21
CA LYS A 149 5.46 32.45 32.14
C LYS A 149 5.57 33.92 31.77
#